data_AF-A0A382DIM1-F1
#
_entry.id   AF-A0A382DIM1-F1
#
_cell.length_a   1.000
_cell.length_b   1.000
_cell.length_c   1.000
_cell.angle_alpha   90.00
_cell.angle_beta   90.00
_cell.angle_gamma   90.00
#
_symmetry.space_group_name_H-M   'P 1'
#
loop_
_entity.id
_entity.type
_entity.pdbx_description
1 polymer ?
#
loop_
_entity_poly.entity_id
_entity_poly.type
_entity_poly.pdbx_seq_one_letter_code
_entity_poly.pdbx_strand_id
1 'polypeptide(L)'
;MAKTATKSRKRIKRNVLDGIAHIHASFNNTIITITDREGNTLSWATSGGSGFRGSRKSTPFAAQIASQKAGEAAKEFGLEN
;
A
#
# COMPACT_ATOMS: atom_id res chain seq x y z
N MET A 1 12.16 22.78 23.69
CA MET A 1 10.91 22.76 22.91
C MET A 1 10.42 21.31 22.84
N ALA A 2 9.39 20.97 23.61
CA ALA A 2 8.86 19.61 23.66
C ALA A 2 8.13 19.28 22.35
N LYS A 3 8.54 18.19 21.67
CA LYS A 3 7.83 17.67 20.49
C LYS A 3 6.50 17.09 20.95
N THR A 4 5.41 17.82 20.69
CA THR A 4 4.05 17.34 20.89
C THR A 4 3.81 16.13 20.00
N ALA A 5 3.71 14.94 20.60
CA ALA A 5 3.36 13.72 19.87
C ALA A 5 1.91 13.84 19.38
N THR A 6 1.73 14.10 18.09
CA THR A 6 0.43 14.03 17.42
C THR A 6 -0.12 12.62 17.55
N LYS A 7 -1.16 12.43 18.37
CA LYS A 7 -1.93 11.18 18.45
C LYS A 7 -2.42 10.83 17.05
N SER A 8 -1.82 9.82 16.43
CA SER A 8 -2.33 9.28 15.18
C SER A 8 -3.74 8.75 15.45
N ARG A 9 -4.73 9.25 14.70
CA ARG A 9 -6.09 8.70 14.74
C ARG A 9 -5.98 7.20 14.48
N LYS A 10 -6.41 6.40 15.46
CA LYS A 10 -6.53 4.95 15.32
C LYS A 10 -7.44 4.71 14.11
N ARG A 11 -6.90 4.19 13.02
CA ARG A 11 -7.72 3.73 11.88
C ARG A 11 -8.64 2.65 12.44
N ILE A 12 -9.93 2.95 12.48
CA ILE A 12 -10.95 1.96 12.80
C ILE A 12 -10.80 0.88 11.74
N LYS A 13 -10.47 -0.35 12.16
CA LYS A 13 -10.43 -1.50 11.28
C LYS A 13 -11.88 -1.79 10.85
N ARG A 14 -12.32 -1.13 9.78
CA ARG A 14 -13.54 -1.52 9.06
C ARG A 14 -13.20 -2.77 8.27
N ASN A 15 -14.03 -3.79 8.41
CA ASN A 15 -13.95 -4.97 7.57
C ASN A 15 -14.49 -4.55 6.20
N VAL A 16 -13.61 -4.45 5.21
CA VAL A 16 -13.98 -4.03 3.85
C VAL A 16 -13.92 -5.26 2.95
N LEU A 17 -15.09 -5.72 2.52
CA LEU A 17 -15.23 -6.93 1.69
C LEU A 17 -14.72 -6.69 0.25
N ASP A 18 -15.02 -5.52 -0.31
CA ASP A 18 -14.67 -5.14 -1.68
C ASP A 18 -13.76 -3.91 -1.69
N GLY A 19 -12.66 -3.97 -2.45
CA GLY A 19 -11.77 -2.83 -2.67
C GLY A 19 -11.40 -2.61 -4.13
N ILE A 20 -10.68 -1.52 -4.38
CA ILE A 20 -10.13 -1.17 -5.69
C ILE A 20 -8.61 -1.13 -5.56
N ALA A 21 -7.92 -1.86 -6.44
CA ALA A 21 -6.47 -1.83 -6.54
C ALA A 21 -6.03 -0.79 -7.58
N HIS A 22 -5.42 0.29 -7.10
CA HIS A 22 -4.81 1.32 -7.93
C HIS A 22 -3.31 1.02 -8.12
N ILE A 23 -2.92 0.77 -9.36
CA ILE A 23 -1.53 0.49 -9.74
C ILE A 23 -0.98 1.67 -10.52
N HIS A 24 -0.05 2.39 -9.93
CA HIS A 24 0.71 3.44 -10.61
C HIS A 24 2.08 2.89 -10.99
N ALA A 25 2.17 2.39 -12.23
CA ALA A 25 3.39 1.89 -12.83
C ALA A 25 4.08 3.00 -13.63
N SER A 26 5.21 3.49 -13.13
CA SER A 26 6.07 4.44 -13.83
C SER A 26 7.40 3.79 -14.20
N PHE A 27 8.18 4.43 -15.07
CA PHE A 27 9.52 3.95 -15.44
C PHE A 27 10.49 3.82 -14.25
N ASN A 28 10.24 4.54 -13.15
CA ASN A 28 11.18 4.63 -12.03
C ASN A 28 10.70 3.93 -10.76
N ASN A 29 9.41 3.57 -10.69
CA ASN A 29 8.78 2.99 -9.50
C ASN A 29 7.40 2.42 -9.82
N THR A 30 7.00 1.39 -9.08
CA THR A 30 5.61 0.93 -9.03
C THR A 30 5.04 1.21 -7.64
N ILE A 31 3.87 1.84 -7.60
CA ILE A 31 3.11 2.14 -6.39
C ILE A 31 1.79 1.39 -6.50
N ILE A 32 1.50 0.53 -5.53
CA ILE A 32 0.24 -0.19 -5.43
C ILE A 32 -0.50 0.31 -4.21
N THR A 33 -1.72 0.79 -4.42
CA THR A 33 -2.60 1.32 -3.37
C THR A 33 -3.91 0.57 -3.45
N ILE A 34 -4.36 0.02 -2.32
CA ILE A 34 -5.65 -0.64 -2.21
C ILE A 34 -6.56 0.28 -1.41
N THR A 35 -7.69 0.64 -2.00
CA THR A 35 -8.70 1.50 -1.39
C THR A 35 -10.01 0.76 -1.24
N ASP A 36 -10.92 1.29 -0.43
CA ASP A 36 -12.33 0.92 -0.54
C ASP A 36 -12.98 1.59 -1.78
N ARG A 37 -14.26 1.32 -2.00
CA ARG A 37 -15.05 1.97 -3.06
C ARG A 37 -15.27 3.47 -2.85
N GLU A 38 -15.12 3.96 -1.61
CA GLU A 38 -15.24 5.38 -1.26
C GLU A 38 -13.92 6.13 -1.48
N GLY A 39 -12.83 5.44 -1.83
CA GLY A 39 -11.50 6.00 -2.04
C GLY A 39 -10.63 6.10 -0.77
N ASN A 40 -11.06 5.54 0.36
CA ASN A 40 -10.26 5.47 1.57
C ASN A 40 -9.14 4.44 1.41
N THR A 41 -7.89 4.87 1.58
CA THR A 41 -6.73 3.99 1.47
C THR A 41 -6.66 2.99 2.63
N LEU A 42 -6.79 1.71 2.32
CA LEU A 42 -6.63 0.61 3.28
C LEU A 42 -5.15 0.30 3.45
N SER A 43 -4.49 -0.09 2.37
CA SER A 43 -3.07 -0.41 2.33
C SER A 43 -2.39 0.21 1.12
N TRP A 44 -1.08 0.39 1.21
CA TRP A 44 -0.25 0.80 0.08
C TRP A 44 1.15 0.23 0.25
N ALA A 45 1.79 -0.09 -0.87
CA ALA A 45 3.17 -0.50 -0.92
C ALA A 45 3.81 0.04 -2.20
N THR A 46 5.13 0.15 -2.17
CA THR A 46 5.91 0.62 -3.31
C THR A 46 7.12 -0.27 -3.50
N SER A 47 7.61 -0.36 -4.73
CA SER A 47 8.86 -1.07 -5.02
C SER A 47 10.02 -0.51 -4.19
N GLY A 48 10.08 0.82 -4.02
CA GLY A 48 11.07 1.47 -3.13
C GLY A 48 10.93 1.07 -1.64
N GLY A 49 9.69 1.05 -1.13
CA GLY A 49 9.39 0.66 0.26
C GLY A 49 9.55 -0.84 0.55
N SER A 50 9.68 -1.65 -0.49
CA SER A 50 10.01 -3.08 -0.40
C SER A 50 11.51 -3.36 -0.43
N GLY A 51 12.37 -2.33 -0.32
CA GLY A 51 13.82 -2.49 -0.21
C GLY A 51 14.57 -2.42 -1.55
N PHE A 52 13.87 -2.24 -2.68
CA PHE A 52 14.52 -2.04 -3.97
C PHE A 52 15.02 -0.61 -4.10
N ARG A 53 16.27 -0.44 -4.55
CA ARG A 53 16.93 0.87 -4.72
C ARG A 53 17.49 1.02 -6.14
N GLY A 54 17.60 2.27 -6.58
CA GLY A 54 18.13 2.61 -7.91
C GLY A 54 17.29 2.01 -9.04
N SER A 55 17.96 1.52 -10.08
CA SER A 55 17.34 0.87 -11.25
C SER A 55 16.49 -0.35 -10.90
N ARG A 56 16.79 -1.05 -9.79
CA ARG A 56 16.04 -2.24 -9.36
C ARG A 56 14.56 -1.95 -9.03
N LYS A 57 14.20 -0.70 -8.74
CA LYS A 57 12.81 -0.28 -8.46
C LYS A 57 11.88 -0.39 -9.67
N SER A 58 12.44 -0.34 -10.88
CA SER A 58 11.70 -0.37 -12.15
C SER A 58 11.45 -1.79 -12.69
N THR A 59 11.92 -2.81 -11.97
CA THR A 59 11.83 -4.19 -12.42
C THR A 59 10.45 -4.80 -12.14
N PRO A 60 9.96 -5.71 -12.99
CA PRO A 60 8.69 -6.39 -12.76
C PRO A 60 8.70 -7.22 -11.47
N PHE A 61 9.86 -7.75 -11.07
CA PHE A 61 10.03 -8.44 -9.80
C PHE A 61 9.80 -7.52 -8.60
N ALA A 62 10.32 -6.29 -8.63
CA ALA A 62 10.09 -5.32 -7.57
C ALA A 62 8.62 -4.87 -7.49
N ALA A 63 7.91 -4.84 -8.62
CA ALA A 63 6.47 -4.60 -8.66
C ALA A 63 5.69 -5.77 -8.03
N GLN A 64 6.04 -7.01 -8.35
CA GLN A 64 5.42 -8.21 -7.78
C GLN A 64 5.52 -8.25 -6.26
N ILE A 65 6.72 -8.01 -5.71
CA ILE A 65 6.92 -7.98 -4.25
C ILE A 65 6.14 -6.84 -3.60
N ALA A 66 6.05 -5.68 -4.24
CA ALA A 66 5.22 -4.58 -3.75
C ALA A 66 3.73 -4.96 -3.75
N SER A 67 3.23 -5.63 -4.80
CA SER A 67 1.83 -6.04 -4.90
C SER A 67 1.48 -7.07 -3.84
N GLN A 68 2.37 -8.05 -3.61
CA GLN A 68 2.19 -9.04 -2.55
C GLN A 68 2.10 -8.36 -1.17
N LYS A 69 3.01 -7.44 -0.87
CA LYS A 69 3.03 -6.72 0.40
C LYS A 69 1.78 -5.85 0.61
N ALA A 70 1.30 -5.19 -0.45
CA ALA A 70 0.04 -4.42 -0.38
C ALA A 70 -1.16 -5.34 -0.13
N GLY A 71 -1.22 -6.49 -0.82
CA GLY A 71 -2.29 -7.48 -0.68
C GLY A 71 -2.29 -8.14 0.71
N GLU A 72 -1.14 -8.55 1.24
CA GLU A 72 -1.01 -9.07 2.60
C GLU A 72 -1.50 -8.05 3.64
N ALA A 73 -1.11 -6.78 3.50
CA ALA A 73 -1.60 -5.72 4.36
C ALA A 73 -3.11 -5.46 4.20
N ALA A 74 -3.69 -5.65 3.00
CA ALA A 74 -5.13 -5.51 2.77
C ALA A 74 -5.94 -6.64 3.40
N LYS A 75 -5.41 -7.88 3.42
CA LYS A 75 -6.06 -9.03 4.07
C LYS A 75 -6.31 -8.80 5.57
N GLU A 76 -5.45 -8.04 6.25
CA GLU A 76 -5.67 -7.65 7.65
C GLU A 76 -6.90 -6.75 7.87
N PHE A 77 -7.41 -6.14 6.81
CA PHE A 77 -8.63 -5.33 6.81
C PHE A 77 -9.86 -6.12 6.32
N GLY A 78 -9.74 -7.44 6.16
CA GLY A 78 -10.85 -8.31 5.75
C GLY A 78 -11.18 -8.25 4.26
N LEU A 79 -10.23 -7.80 3.44
CA LEU A 79 -10.38 -7.76 1.99
C LEU A 79 -10.25 -9.16 1.42
N GLU A 80 -11.32 -9.66 0.82
CA GLU A 80 -11.45 -11.05 0.38
C GLU A 80 -11.54 -11.18 -1.15
N ASN A 81 -12.10 -10.16 -1.84
CA ASN A 81 -12.35 -10.14 -3.29
C ASN A 81 -11.56 -9.05 -4.03
#